data_AF-A0A3N7CTK6-F1
#
_entry.id   AF-A0A3N7CTK6-F1
#
_cell.length_a   1.000
_cell.length_b   1.000
_cell.length_c   1.000
_cell.angle_alpha   90.00
_cell.angle_beta   90.00
_cell.angle_gamma   90.00
#
_symmetry.space_group_name_H-M   'P 1'
#
loop_
_entity.id
_entity.type
_entity.pdbx_description
1 polymer ?
#
loop_
_entity_poly.entity_id
_entity_poly.type
_entity_poly.pdbx_seq_one_letter_code
_entity_poly.pdbx_strand_id
1 'polypeptide(L)'
;MDITINIYKLITKYLKFMTKMKLIIAIISFLLIYSCSINERPQFRYRSDRTQKNNEKEFYTKRFRDAVFYKCLQHGYGENTNFKIGKLMAEKDLFTPSDEPFIIEDRIQDSIAKQIISNLPPVYILNENENEIKGKNFIISTCLSFYESKELNKITQKYYKIKLKEERN
;
A
#
# COMPACT_ATOMS: atom_id res chain seq x y z
N MET A 1 -63.83 9.83 -33.97
CA MET A 1 -63.64 9.40 -32.56
C MET A 1 -62.30 8.67 -32.34
N ASP A 2 -61.50 8.42 -33.40
CA ASP A 2 -60.26 7.62 -33.31
C ASP A 2 -58.99 8.37 -32.88
N ILE A 3 -58.90 9.68 -33.11
CA ILE A 3 -57.69 10.46 -32.81
C ILE A 3 -57.45 10.55 -31.29
N THR A 4 -58.50 10.72 -30.51
CA THR A 4 -58.44 10.79 -29.04
C THR A 4 -57.98 9.48 -28.41
N ILE A 5 -58.36 8.33 -28.98
CA ILE A 5 -57.97 7.00 -28.50
C ILE A 5 -56.46 6.75 -28.71
N ASN A 6 -55.90 7.19 -29.83
CA ASN A 6 -54.47 7.04 -30.11
C ASN A 6 -53.60 7.91 -29.21
N ILE A 7 -54.03 9.14 -28.93
CA ILE A 7 -53.31 10.04 -28.00
C ILE A 7 -53.26 9.44 -26.58
N TYR A 8 -54.38 8.88 -26.11
CA TYR A 8 -54.43 8.27 -24.77
C TYR A 8 -53.52 7.02 -24.66
N LYS A 9 -53.47 6.18 -25.69
CA LYS A 9 -52.54 5.04 -25.75
C LYS A 9 -51.07 5.48 -25.75
N LEU A 10 -50.76 6.58 -26.45
CA LEU A 10 -49.40 7.12 -26.48
C LEU A 10 -48.98 7.68 -25.11
N ILE A 11 -49.85 8.45 -24.46
CA ILE A 11 -49.62 9.04 -23.13
C ILE A 11 -49.43 7.94 -22.08
N THR A 12 -50.29 6.91 -22.08
CA THR A 12 -50.18 5.80 -21.12
C THR A 12 -48.93 4.95 -21.36
N LYS A 13 -48.50 4.76 -22.62
CA LYS A 13 -47.22 4.10 -22.94
C LYS A 13 -46.03 4.92 -22.43
N TYR A 14 -46.06 6.24 -22.60
CA TYR A 14 -45.00 7.15 -22.13
C TYR A 14 -44.92 7.19 -20.59
N LEU A 15 -46.06 7.24 -19.90
CA LEU A 15 -46.13 7.17 -18.43
C LEU A 15 -45.55 5.85 -17.89
N LYS A 16 -45.89 4.71 -18.50
CA LYS A 16 -45.32 3.41 -18.15
C LYS A 16 -43.81 3.32 -18.41
N PHE A 17 -43.31 4.02 -19.42
CA PHE A 17 -41.88 4.09 -19.72
C PHE A 17 -41.14 4.95 -18.68
N MET A 18 -41.67 6.12 -18.34
CA MET A 18 -41.08 7.00 -17.31
C MET A 18 -41.03 6.35 -15.94
N THR A 19 -42.05 5.59 -15.53
CA THR A 19 -42.04 4.88 -14.23
C THR A 19 -40.98 3.79 -14.17
N LYS A 20 -40.78 3.03 -15.27
CA LYS A 20 -39.69 2.04 -15.37
C LYS A 20 -38.31 2.70 -15.31
N MET A 21 -38.11 3.82 -15.99
CA MET A 21 -36.84 4.56 -15.94
C MET A 21 -36.51 5.11 -14.56
N LYS A 22 -37.51 5.65 -13.83
CA LYS A 22 -37.33 6.09 -12.44
C LYS A 22 -36.90 4.96 -11.52
N LEU A 23 -37.48 3.77 -11.68
CA LEU A 23 -37.12 2.58 -10.91
C LEU A 23 -35.67 2.15 -11.18
N ILE A 24 -35.26 2.13 -12.46
CA ILE A 24 -33.89 1.76 -12.84
C ILE A 24 -32.86 2.74 -12.26
N ILE A 25 -33.13 4.05 -12.35
CA ILE A 25 -32.25 5.09 -11.79
C ILE A 25 -32.11 4.91 -10.26
N ALA A 26 -33.21 4.63 -9.56
CA ALA A 26 -33.17 4.37 -8.12
C ALA A 26 -32.32 3.13 -7.76
N ILE A 27 -32.45 2.04 -8.53
CA ILE A 27 -31.67 0.81 -8.33
C ILE A 27 -30.17 1.06 -8.58
N ILE A 28 -29.83 1.75 -9.67
CA ILE A 28 -28.43 2.07 -9.99
C ILE A 28 -27.83 2.99 -8.92
N SER A 29 -28.57 4.01 -8.48
CA SER A 29 -28.14 4.90 -7.41
C SER A 29 -27.90 4.15 -6.10
N PHE A 30 -28.74 3.17 -5.77
CA PHE A 30 -28.57 2.33 -4.58
C PHE A 30 -27.31 1.46 -4.70
N LEU A 31 -27.09 0.80 -5.84
CA LEU A 31 -25.91 -0.05 -6.07
C LEU A 31 -24.59 0.74 -6.00
N LEU A 32 -24.58 1.99 -6.46
CA LEU A 32 -23.40 2.87 -6.37
C LEU A 32 -23.07 3.26 -4.93
N ILE A 33 -24.07 3.46 -4.07
CA ILE A 33 -23.85 3.80 -2.64
C ILE A 33 -23.24 2.61 -1.87
N TYR A 34 -23.67 1.38 -2.15
CA TYR A 34 -23.14 0.19 -1.46
C TYR A 34 -21.67 -0.14 -1.82
N SER A 35 -21.19 0.32 -2.97
CA SER A 35 -19.84 0.02 -3.44
C SER A 35 -18.73 0.80 -2.71
N CYS A 36 -19.05 1.82 -1.91
CA CYS A 36 -18.05 2.63 -1.20
C CYS A 36 -17.61 2.08 0.16
N SER A 37 -18.21 0.99 0.67
CA SER A 37 -17.97 0.51 2.04
C SER A 37 -16.81 -0.48 2.22
N ILE A 38 -16.17 -0.94 1.15
CA ILE A 38 -15.27 -2.12 1.20
C ILE A 38 -13.79 -1.80 1.46
N ASN A 39 -13.37 -0.53 1.44
CA ASN A 39 -11.95 -0.18 1.60
C ASN A 39 -11.70 0.62 2.88
N GLU A 40 -11.93 0.01 4.05
CA GLU A 40 -11.30 0.51 5.26
C GLU A 40 -9.78 0.33 5.14
N ARG A 41 -9.03 1.42 5.18
CA ARG A 41 -7.57 1.32 5.31
C ARG A 41 -7.26 0.61 6.62
N PRO A 42 -6.38 -0.39 6.63
CA PRO A 42 -6.01 -1.07 7.86
C PRO A 42 -5.47 -0.03 8.84
N GLN A 43 -6.12 0.11 10.00
CA GLN A 43 -5.60 0.94 11.08
C GLN A 43 -4.39 0.25 11.70
N PHE A 44 -3.40 1.04 12.10
CA PHE A 44 -2.27 0.53 12.87
C PHE A 44 -2.80 -0.05 14.19
N ARG A 45 -2.56 -1.35 14.43
CA ARG A 45 -2.87 -2.01 15.68
C ARG A 45 -1.57 -2.45 16.32
N TYR A 46 -1.32 -1.99 17.55
CA TYR A 46 -0.26 -2.55 18.39
C TYR A 46 -0.54 -4.05 18.60
N ARG A 47 0.54 -4.83 18.73
CA ARG A 47 0.49 -6.27 19.00
C ARG A 47 -0.15 -6.53 20.37
N SER A 48 -1.47 -6.45 20.46
CA SER A 48 -2.21 -6.66 21.71
C SER A 48 -2.41 -8.14 22.03
N ASP A 49 -2.42 -9.02 21.02
CA ASP A 49 -2.71 -10.45 21.20
C ASP A 49 -1.60 -11.34 20.66
N ARG A 50 -0.67 -11.73 21.55
CA ARG A 50 0.25 -12.87 21.31
C ARG A 50 -0.50 -14.22 21.24
N THR A 51 -1.78 -14.24 21.61
CA THR A 51 -2.66 -15.42 21.65
C THR A 51 -3.27 -15.77 20.29
N GLN A 52 -3.33 -14.83 19.32
CA GLN A 52 -3.80 -15.14 17.98
C GLN A 52 -2.70 -15.78 17.12
N LYS A 53 -2.67 -17.11 17.15
CA LYS A 53 -1.82 -17.97 16.31
C LYS A 53 -1.92 -17.67 14.80
N ASN A 54 -3.00 -17.03 14.36
CA ASN A 54 -3.24 -16.68 12.96
C ASN A 54 -2.53 -15.39 12.49
N ASN A 55 -1.96 -14.59 13.39
CA ASN A 55 -1.37 -13.29 13.04
C ASN A 55 0.15 -13.32 12.87
N GLU A 56 0.81 -14.46 13.08
CA GLU A 56 2.27 -14.57 13.00
C GLU A 56 2.79 -14.28 11.58
N LYS A 57 2.12 -14.84 10.56
CA LYS A 57 2.47 -14.58 9.16
C LYS A 57 2.37 -13.10 8.83
N GLU A 58 1.24 -12.50 9.15
CA GLU A 58 1.00 -11.08 8.87
C GLU A 58 2.05 -10.22 9.58
N PHE A 59 2.28 -10.48 10.87
CA PHE A 59 3.28 -9.79 11.67
C PHE A 59 4.69 -9.90 11.07
N TYR A 60 5.13 -11.13 10.77
CA TYR A 60 6.45 -11.35 10.17
C TYR A 60 6.55 -10.62 8.82
N THR A 61 5.54 -10.78 7.96
CA THR A 61 5.58 -10.20 6.61
C THR A 61 5.60 -8.67 6.66
N LYS A 62 4.85 -8.06 7.57
CA LYS A 62 4.88 -6.62 7.81
C LYS A 62 6.25 -6.18 8.32
N ARG A 63 6.77 -6.86 9.34
CA ARG A 63 8.07 -6.53 9.96
C ARG A 63 9.24 -6.63 8.98
N PHE A 64 9.27 -7.67 8.15
CA PHE A 64 10.30 -7.83 7.12
C PHE A 64 10.26 -6.67 6.11
N ARG A 65 9.06 -6.28 5.67
CA ARG A 65 8.88 -5.17 4.72
C ARG A 65 9.25 -3.83 5.35
N ASP A 66 8.83 -3.61 6.61
CA ASP A 66 9.18 -2.43 7.40
C ASP A 66 10.72 -2.32 7.49
N ALA A 67 11.43 -3.40 7.80
CA ALA A 67 12.89 -3.42 7.88
C ALA A 67 13.58 -3.08 6.54
N VAL A 68 13.10 -3.63 5.41
CA VAL A 68 13.60 -3.25 4.07
C VAL A 68 13.37 -1.77 3.81
N PHE A 69 12.18 -1.25 4.13
CA PHE A 69 11.86 0.17 3.94
C PHE A 69 12.81 1.07 4.74
N TYR A 70 13.06 0.76 6.01
CA TYR A 70 13.95 1.57 6.84
C TYR A 70 15.41 1.50 6.39
N LYS A 71 15.92 0.32 6.04
CA LYS A 71 17.26 0.19 5.45
C LYS A 71 17.35 0.93 4.10
N CYS A 72 16.28 0.93 3.30
CA CYS A 72 16.22 1.70 2.06
C CYS A 72 16.38 3.20 2.32
N LEU A 73 15.66 3.74 3.32
CA LEU A 73 15.83 5.14 3.73
C LEU A 73 17.25 5.42 4.23
N GLN A 74 17.83 4.52 5.04
CA GLN A 74 19.20 4.64 5.54
C GLN A 74 20.21 4.72 4.39
N HIS A 75 20.13 3.82 3.42
CA HIS A 75 21.02 3.83 2.25
C HIS A 75 20.79 5.03 1.34
N GLY A 76 19.53 5.44 1.16
CA GLY A 76 19.20 6.56 0.28
C GLY A 76 19.66 7.91 0.83
N TYR A 77 19.58 8.10 2.14
CA TYR A 77 20.05 9.31 2.82
C TYR A 77 21.53 9.26 3.21
N GLY A 78 22.13 8.07 3.20
CA GLY A 78 23.54 7.84 3.48
C GLY A 78 23.83 7.59 4.95
N GLU A 79 25.01 7.01 5.20
CA GLU A 79 25.47 6.57 6.54
C GLU A 79 25.95 7.73 7.43
N ASN A 80 26.08 8.95 6.89
CA ASN A 80 26.45 10.11 7.68
C ASN A 80 25.36 10.39 8.71
N THR A 81 25.68 10.03 9.95
CA THR A 81 24.91 10.11 11.22
C THR A 81 24.30 11.48 11.56
N ASN A 82 24.42 12.47 10.68
CA ASN A 82 23.77 13.78 10.78
C ASN A 82 22.41 13.85 10.07
N PHE A 83 21.93 12.76 9.46
CA PHE A 83 20.56 12.73 8.98
C PHE A 83 19.60 12.75 10.17
N LYS A 84 19.01 13.94 10.42
CA LYS A 84 17.99 14.17 11.46
C LYS A 84 16.93 13.06 11.46
N ILE A 85 16.55 12.54 10.30
CA ILE A 85 15.54 11.48 10.19
C ILE A 85 15.99 10.18 10.86
N GLY A 86 17.19 9.67 10.58
CA GLY A 86 17.69 8.42 11.15
C GLY A 86 17.94 8.53 12.66
N LYS A 87 18.43 9.69 13.10
CA LYS A 87 18.57 10.01 14.53
C LYS A 87 17.21 10.10 15.23
N LEU A 88 16.25 10.84 14.66
CA LEU A 88 14.90 10.96 15.21
C LEU A 88 14.19 9.60 15.28
N MET A 89 14.34 8.79 14.24
CA MET A 89 13.85 7.42 14.19
C MET A 89 14.45 6.60 15.34
N ALA A 90 15.78 6.56 15.48
CA ALA A 90 16.43 5.84 16.58
C ALA A 90 16.04 6.34 17.98
N GLU A 91 15.78 7.64 18.15
CA GLU A 91 15.44 8.25 19.45
C GLU A 91 13.95 8.17 19.82
N LYS A 92 13.04 8.20 18.83
CA LYS A 92 11.60 8.38 19.04
C LYS A 92 10.78 7.17 18.66
N ASP A 93 11.24 6.40 17.68
CA ASP A 93 10.55 5.20 17.27
C ASP A 93 11.07 4.00 18.05
N LEU A 94 10.18 3.05 18.29
CA LEU A 94 10.51 1.78 18.95
C LEU A 94 11.18 0.82 17.95
N PHE A 95 12.33 1.22 17.41
CA PHE A 95 13.23 0.33 16.68
C PHE A 95 13.95 -0.54 17.71
N THR A 96 13.32 -1.62 18.17
CA THR A 96 14.02 -2.60 18.99
C THR A 96 14.91 -3.48 18.10
N PRO A 97 16.26 -3.35 18.17
CA PRO A 97 17.17 -4.34 17.60
C PRO A 97 17.01 -5.72 18.27
N SER A 98 16.43 -5.78 19.47
CA SER A 98 16.19 -7.04 20.19
C SER A 98 15.10 -7.95 19.60
N ASP A 99 14.35 -7.46 18.61
CA ASP A 99 13.45 -8.27 17.77
C ASP A 99 14.08 -8.51 16.38
N GLU A 100 15.42 -8.57 16.33
CA GLU A 100 16.18 -8.66 15.09
C GLU A 100 15.73 -9.88 14.25
N PRO A 101 15.47 -9.67 12.96
CA PRO A 101 15.34 -10.77 12.02
C PRO A 101 16.68 -11.54 12.05
N PHE A 102 16.64 -12.88 11.92
CA PHE A 102 17.85 -13.72 11.94
C PHE A 102 18.99 -13.07 11.14
N ILE A 103 20.27 -13.20 11.56
CA ILE A 103 21.44 -12.55 10.91
C ILE A 103 21.41 -12.65 9.37
N ILE A 104 20.89 -13.77 8.85
CA ILE A 104 20.68 -14.01 7.42
C ILE A 104 19.67 -13.02 6.82
N GLU A 105 18.50 -12.87 7.44
CA GLU A 105 17.44 -11.96 7.03
C GLU A 105 17.90 -10.50 7.04
N ASP A 106 18.67 -10.08 8.04
CA ASP A 106 19.22 -8.72 8.09
C ASP A 106 20.09 -8.40 6.86
N ARG A 107 20.99 -9.32 6.49
CA ARG A 107 21.86 -9.18 5.30
C ARG A 107 21.04 -9.13 4.01
N ILE A 108 19.97 -9.92 3.92
CA ILE A 108 19.09 -9.93 2.75
C ILE A 108 18.34 -8.61 2.64
N GLN A 109 17.76 -8.14 3.75
CA GLN A 109 17.04 -6.88 3.79
C GLN A 109 17.97 -5.70 3.41
N ASP A 110 19.21 -5.73 3.89
CA ASP A 110 20.25 -4.76 3.54
C ASP A 110 20.61 -4.80 2.05
N SER A 111 20.81 -5.99 1.49
CA SER A 111 21.10 -6.17 0.06
C SER A 111 19.96 -5.66 -0.82
N ILE A 112 18.71 -5.98 -0.48
CA ILE A 112 17.52 -5.48 -1.19
C ILE A 112 17.47 -3.96 -1.11
N ALA A 113 17.67 -3.38 0.07
CA ALA A 113 17.66 -1.92 0.25
C ALA A 113 18.72 -1.22 -0.61
N LYS A 114 19.95 -1.73 -0.63
CA LYS A 114 21.02 -1.22 -1.50
C LYS A 114 20.64 -1.27 -2.97
N GLN A 115 20.05 -2.39 -3.41
CA GLN A 115 19.61 -2.56 -4.79
C GLN A 115 18.52 -1.55 -5.18
N ILE A 116 17.58 -1.22 -4.28
CA ILE A 116 16.55 -0.21 -4.55
C ILE A 116 17.21 1.15 -4.79
N ILE A 117 18.13 1.54 -3.90
CA ILE A 117 18.79 2.85 -3.97
C ILE A 117 19.74 2.96 -5.16
N SER A 118 20.45 1.89 -5.52
CA SER A 118 21.33 1.89 -6.69
C SER A 118 20.57 2.02 -8.02
N ASN A 119 19.27 1.69 -8.02
CA ASN A 119 18.41 1.73 -9.21
C ASN A 119 17.35 2.84 -9.13
N LEU A 120 17.64 3.93 -8.41
CA LEU A 120 16.76 5.09 -8.36
C LEU A 120 16.57 5.67 -9.77
N PRO A 121 15.32 5.89 -10.22
CA PRO A 121 15.08 6.56 -11.49
C PRO A 121 15.58 8.01 -11.41
N PRO A 122 16.03 8.59 -12.53
CA PRO A 122 16.35 10.01 -12.58
C PRO A 122 15.10 10.84 -12.24
N VAL A 123 15.30 11.93 -11.50
CA VAL A 123 14.22 12.86 -11.16
C VAL A 123 13.72 13.52 -12.43
N TYR A 124 12.41 13.41 -12.66
CA TYR A 124 11.70 14.12 -13.72
C TYR A 124 10.45 14.77 -13.12
N ILE A 125 10.41 16.10 -13.13
CA ILE A 125 9.24 16.88 -12.74
C ILE A 125 8.90 17.80 -13.90
N LEU A 126 7.67 17.66 -14.41
CA LEU A 126 7.17 18.53 -15.45
C LEU A 126 7.05 19.95 -14.89
N ASN A 127 7.76 20.91 -15.50
CA ASN A 127 7.74 22.36 -15.18
C ASN A 127 8.59 22.83 -13.98
N GLU A 128 9.56 22.05 -13.50
CA GLU A 128 10.56 22.56 -12.53
C GLU A 128 11.86 22.99 -13.23
N ASN A 129 12.54 23.97 -12.62
CA ASN A 129 13.85 24.42 -13.09
C ASN A 129 14.89 23.31 -12.88
N GLU A 130 15.63 22.92 -13.91
CA GLU A 130 16.66 21.87 -13.84
C GLU A 130 17.68 22.12 -12.71
N ASN A 131 17.97 23.38 -12.39
CA ASN A 131 18.88 23.75 -11.31
C ASN A 131 18.32 23.43 -9.92
N GLU A 132 17.00 23.41 -9.74
CA GLU A 132 16.36 23.11 -8.46
C GLU A 132 16.30 21.61 -8.18
N ILE A 133 16.27 20.79 -9.23
CA ILE A 133 16.20 19.32 -9.13
C ILE A 133 17.56 18.64 -9.23
N LYS A 134 18.61 19.36 -9.63
CA LYS A 134 19.96 18.82 -9.79
C LYS A 134 20.47 18.21 -8.48
N GLY A 135 20.82 16.93 -8.53
CA GLY A 135 21.35 16.17 -7.39
C GLY A 135 20.30 15.76 -6.34
N LYS A 136 19.01 16.02 -6.58
CA LYS A 136 17.92 15.51 -5.75
C LYS A 136 17.46 14.15 -6.27
N ASN A 137 16.87 13.35 -5.38
CA ASN A 137 16.31 12.03 -5.68
C ASN A 137 14.99 11.82 -4.94
N PHE A 138 14.07 11.03 -5.52
CA PHE A 138 12.82 10.63 -4.88
C PHE A 138 13.00 9.40 -3.97
N ILE A 139 13.87 9.51 -2.96
CA ILE A 139 14.25 8.41 -2.08
C ILE A 139 13.03 7.81 -1.36
N ILE A 140 12.32 8.61 -0.56
CA ILE A 140 11.15 8.13 0.20
C ILE A 140 10.09 7.54 -0.73
N SER A 141 9.74 8.22 -1.82
CA SER A 141 8.72 7.75 -2.75
C SER A 141 9.10 6.42 -3.39
N THR A 142 10.39 6.23 -3.72
CA THR A 142 10.89 4.97 -4.27
C THR A 142 10.86 3.86 -3.23
N CYS A 143 11.37 4.11 -2.02
CA CYS A 143 11.31 3.14 -0.93
C CYS A 143 9.86 2.75 -0.59
N LEU A 144 8.93 3.71 -0.58
CA LEU A 144 7.50 3.46 -0.31
C LEU A 144 6.86 2.65 -1.43
N SER A 145 7.12 3.01 -2.69
CA SER A 145 6.63 2.25 -3.85
C SER A 145 7.12 0.80 -3.83
N PHE A 146 8.39 0.59 -3.46
CA PHE A 146 8.94 -0.75 -3.32
C PHE A 146 8.38 -1.49 -2.10
N TYR A 147 8.19 -0.80 -0.98
CA TYR A 147 7.52 -1.35 0.20
C TYR A 147 6.16 -1.94 -0.18
N GLU A 148 5.37 -1.25 -1.00
CA GLU A 148 4.05 -1.68 -1.50
C GLU A 148 4.09 -2.69 -2.66
N SER A 149 5.27 -3.00 -3.20
CA SER A 149 5.41 -3.79 -4.41
C SER A 149 5.03 -5.26 -4.23
N LYS A 150 4.52 -5.87 -5.32
CA LYS A 150 4.30 -7.33 -5.41
C LYS A 150 5.62 -8.10 -5.31
N GLU A 151 6.73 -7.50 -5.74
CA GLU A 151 8.05 -8.11 -5.69
C GLU A 151 8.52 -8.33 -4.25
N LEU A 152 8.52 -7.27 -3.44
CA LEU A 152 8.90 -7.38 -2.04
C LEU A 152 7.96 -8.34 -1.28
N ASN A 153 6.66 -8.32 -1.58
CA ASN A 153 5.72 -9.28 -1.01
C ASN A 153 6.08 -10.74 -1.36
N LYS A 154 6.47 -11.03 -2.61
CA LYS A 154 6.92 -12.38 -3.01
C LYS A 154 8.18 -12.81 -2.27
N ILE A 155 9.17 -11.91 -2.15
CA ILE A 155 10.41 -12.16 -1.40
C ILE A 155 10.10 -12.46 0.07
N THR A 156 9.27 -11.62 0.68
CA THR A 156 8.87 -11.76 2.08
C THR A 156 8.17 -13.10 2.34
N GLN A 157 7.26 -13.51 1.46
CA GLN A 157 6.57 -14.80 1.55
C GLN A 157 7.53 -15.99 1.41
N LYS A 158 8.58 -15.87 0.59
CA LYS A 158 9.62 -16.90 0.46
C LYS A 158 10.37 -17.05 1.77
N TYR A 159 10.81 -15.96 2.40
CA TYR A 159 11.56 -16.01 3.66
C TYR A 159 10.71 -16.46 4.84
N TYR A 160 9.44 -16.09 4.89
CA TYR A 160 8.51 -16.64 5.89
C TYR A 160 8.42 -18.17 5.81
N LYS A 161 8.38 -18.74 4.61
CA LYS A 161 8.39 -20.20 4.43
C LYS A 161 9.70 -20.85 4.89
N ILE A 162 10.82 -20.15 4.79
CA ILE A 162 12.13 -20.63 5.26
C ILE A 162 12.15 -20.64 6.79
N LYS A 163 11.75 -19.52 7.44
CA LYS A 163 11.58 -19.43 8.89
C LYS A 163 10.74 -20.58 9.45
N LEU A 164 9.58 -20.85 8.85
CA LEU A 164 8.70 -21.95 9.29
C LEU A 164 9.32 -23.34 9.15
N LYS A 165 10.32 -23.53 8.28
CA LYS A 165 11.06 -24.80 8.17
C LYS A 165 12.13 -24.89 9.25
N GLU A 166 12.84 -23.80 9.51
CA GLU A 166 13.86 -23.73 10.55
C GLU A 166 13.27 -23.95 11.94
N GLU A 167 12.09 -23.40 12.25
CA GLU A 167 11.40 -23.59 13.53
C GLU A 167 10.85 -25.00 13.76
N ARG A 168 10.82 -25.85 12.73
CA ARG A 168 10.35 -27.25 12.82
C ARG A 168 11.49 -28.24 13.00
N ASN A 169 12.73 -27.82 12.76
CA ASN A 169 13.93 -28.64 12.90
C ASN A 169 14.56 -28.40 14.27
#